data_AF-A0ABC8QSS5-F1
#
_entry.id   AF-A0ABC8QSS5-F1
#
_cell.length_a   1.000
_cell.length_b   1.000
_cell.length_c   1.000
_cell.angle_alpha   90.00
_cell.angle_beta   90.00
_cell.angle_gamma   90.00
#
_symmetry.space_group_name_H-M   'P 1'
#
loop_
_entity.id
_entity.type
_entity.pdbx_description
1 polymer ?
#
loop_
_entity_poly.entity_id
_entity_poly.type
_entity_poly.pdbx_seq_one_letter_code
_entity_poly.pdbx_strand_id
1 'polypeptide(L)'
;MENLLKLQFVSIGHNMLGSGGPDDLGFLTSLTTATSLRMLDMEHNKLGGTLPASISNLSTNLELKINLTVLFCFRVLNQDGTIVAIKILNLLRQGASKSFLAECEALRNIRHRNLVKVATACSGADYQGNDFKALVYEFMVNGNLEEWLHPIQGEFEVNEEIGI
;
A
#
# COMPACT_ATOMS: atom_id res chain seq x y z
N MET A 1 -18.16 -24.05 -10.66
CA MET A 1 -17.50 -22.82 -10.17
C MET A 1 -18.48 -21.69 -10.38
N GLU A 2 -19.11 -21.26 -9.30
CA GLU A 2 -20.20 -20.30 -9.30
C GLU A 2 -19.73 -18.88 -9.63
N ASN A 3 -20.68 -18.10 -10.11
CA ASN A 3 -20.53 -16.86 -10.84
C ASN A 3 -19.88 -15.74 -10.00
N LEU A 4 -18.54 -15.65 -10.02
CA LEU A 4 -17.75 -14.58 -9.36
C LEU A 4 -18.02 -13.18 -9.94
N LEU A 5 -18.81 -13.06 -11.02
CA LEU A 5 -19.15 -11.77 -11.64
C LEU A 5 -19.87 -10.80 -10.70
N LYS A 6 -20.50 -11.30 -9.63
CA LYS A 6 -21.17 -10.46 -8.61
C LYS A 6 -20.27 -10.07 -7.44
N LEU A 7 -19.05 -10.61 -7.37
CA LEU A 7 -18.15 -10.35 -6.26
C LEU A 7 -17.64 -8.91 -6.35
N GLN A 8 -17.94 -8.11 -5.33
CA GLN A 8 -17.55 -6.70 -5.27
C GLN A 8 -16.47 -6.44 -4.23
N PHE A 9 -16.41 -7.23 -3.16
CA PHE A 9 -15.49 -7.01 -2.05
C PHE A 9 -14.88 -8.36 -1.66
N VAL A 10 -13.55 -8.38 -1.56
CA VAL A 10 -12.79 -9.46 -0.95
C VAL A 10 -11.91 -8.82 0.10
N SER A 11 -12.12 -9.16 1.37
CA SER A 11 -11.20 -8.80 2.45
C SER A 11 -10.80 -10.08 3.16
N ILE A 12 -9.50 -10.33 3.14
CA ILE A 12 -8.84 -11.36 3.93
C ILE A 12 -7.74 -10.72 4.80
N GLY A 13 -7.79 -9.39 4.96
CA GLY A 13 -6.82 -8.63 5.73
C GLY A 13 -6.77 -9.04 7.21
N HIS A 14 -5.65 -8.74 7.88
CA HIS A 14 -5.43 -9.00 9.30
C HIS A 14 -5.57 -10.47 9.72
N ASN A 15 -5.15 -11.39 8.85
CA ASN A 15 -5.11 -12.81 9.16
C ASN A 15 -3.66 -13.34 9.18
N MET A 16 -3.47 -14.59 9.58
CA MET A 16 -2.16 -15.26 9.48
C MET A 16 -2.05 -16.09 8.19
N LEU A 17 -2.70 -15.67 7.10
CA LEU A 17 -2.71 -16.42 5.84
C LEU A 17 -1.38 -16.30 5.12
N GLY A 18 -1.00 -17.37 4.44
CA GLY A 18 0.26 -17.45 3.71
C GLY A 18 1.41 -18.03 4.53
N SER A 19 2.29 -18.73 3.84
CA SER A 19 3.52 -19.29 4.37
C SER A 19 4.71 -18.33 4.24
N GLY A 20 4.53 -17.24 3.50
CA GLY A 20 5.60 -16.39 2.99
C GLY A 20 6.33 -17.06 1.84
N GLY A 21 5.66 -17.98 1.14
CA GLY A 21 6.16 -18.76 0.01
C GLY A 21 5.72 -18.18 -1.33
N PRO A 22 6.34 -18.60 -2.44
CA PRO A 22 6.08 -18.05 -3.77
C PRO A 22 4.66 -18.28 -4.30
N ASP A 23 3.96 -19.30 -3.78
CA ASP A 23 2.65 -19.73 -4.30
C ASP A 23 1.45 -19.14 -3.54
N ASP A 24 1.67 -18.35 -2.49
CA ASP A 24 0.61 -17.86 -1.61
C ASP A 24 -0.40 -16.94 -2.35
N LEU A 25 -0.02 -16.34 -3.48
CA LEU A 25 -0.83 -15.40 -4.28
C LEU A 25 -1.47 -16.04 -5.52
N GLY A 26 -1.32 -17.35 -5.73
CA GLY A 26 -1.84 -18.05 -6.90
C GLY A 26 -3.36 -17.92 -7.08
N PHE A 27 -4.10 -17.81 -5.97
CA PHE A 27 -5.56 -17.66 -5.96
C PHE A 27 -6.05 -16.37 -6.66
N LEU A 28 -5.22 -15.33 -6.75
CA LEU A 28 -5.57 -14.05 -7.35
C LEU A 28 -5.89 -14.15 -8.84
N THR A 29 -5.35 -15.16 -9.51
CA THR A 29 -5.71 -15.48 -10.91
C THR A 29 -7.20 -15.75 -11.06
N SER A 30 -7.84 -16.35 -10.05
CA SER A 30 -9.29 -16.62 -10.06
C SER A 30 -10.11 -15.33 -9.96
N LEU A 31 -9.59 -14.32 -9.26
CA LEU A 31 -10.26 -13.03 -9.07
C LEU A 31 -10.23 -12.15 -10.33
N THR A 32 -9.35 -12.43 -11.30
CA THR A 32 -9.28 -11.68 -12.56
C THR A 32 -10.57 -11.77 -13.39
N THR A 33 -11.37 -12.80 -13.14
CA THR A 33 -12.69 -12.97 -13.76
C THR A 33 -13.80 -12.17 -13.06
N ALA A 34 -13.54 -11.61 -11.87
CA ALA A 34 -14.50 -10.82 -11.11
C ALA A 34 -14.50 -9.35 -11.57
N THR A 35 -15.21 -9.08 -12.66
CA THR A 35 -15.29 -7.74 -13.28
C THR A 35 -15.97 -6.68 -12.40
N SER A 36 -16.81 -7.10 -11.45
CA SER A 36 -17.46 -6.22 -10.48
C SER A 36 -16.62 -5.95 -9.24
N LEU A 37 -15.40 -6.51 -9.11
CA LEU A 37 -14.60 -6.37 -7.90
C LEU A 37 -14.14 -4.91 -7.73
N ARG A 38 -14.48 -4.34 -6.58
CA ARG A 38 -14.20 -2.94 -6.19
C ARG A 38 -13.16 -2.84 -5.09
N MET A 39 -13.08 -3.84 -4.23
CA MET A 39 -12.11 -3.86 -3.13
C MET A 39 -11.48 -5.23 -3.01
N LEU A 40 -10.15 -5.25 -2.98
CA LEU A 40 -9.36 -6.42 -2.60
C LEU A 40 -8.40 -5.99 -1.48
N ASP A 41 -8.72 -6.43 -0.27
CA ASP A 41 -7.91 -6.24 0.91
C ASP A 41 -7.28 -7.57 1.33
N MET A 42 -5.95 -7.58 1.36
CA MET A 42 -5.15 -8.70 1.84
C MET A 42 -4.10 -8.23 2.85
N GLU A 43 -4.31 -7.07 3.47
CA GLU A 43 -3.32 -6.45 4.34
C GLU A 43 -3.01 -7.32 5.55
N HIS A 44 -1.84 -7.10 6.18
CA HIS A 44 -1.50 -7.76 7.44
C HIS A 44 -1.63 -9.30 7.41
N ASN A 45 -1.08 -9.93 6.38
CA ASN A 45 -0.95 -11.38 6.24
C ASN A 45 0.52 -11.81 6.09
N LYS A 46 0.76 -13.11 6.04
CA LYS A 46 2.06 -13.73 5.74
C LYS A 46 2.17 -14.14 4.27
N LEU A 47 1.37 -13.57 3.37
CA LEU A 47 1.40 -13.91 1.93
C LEU A 47 2.74 -13.50 1.32
N GLY A 48 3.46 -14.47 0.73
CA GLY A 48 4.64 -14.25 -0.09
C GLY A 48 4.34 -14.37 -1.59
N GLY A 49 5.40 -14.32 -2.40
CA GLY A 49 5.31 -14.52 -3.85
C GLY A 49 4.99 -13.27 -4.65
N THR A 50 4.88 -13.47 -5.96
CA THR A 50 4.71 -12.41 -6.94
C THR A 50 3.23 -12.28 -7.30
N LEU A 51 2.71 -11.05 -7.40
CA LEU A 51 1.38 -10.87 -7.98
C LEU A 51 1.36 -11.37 -9.44
N PRO A 52 0.34 -12.14 -9.84
CA PRO A 52 0.20 -12.56 -11.22
C PRO A 52 0.03 -11.33 -12.12
N ALA A 53 0.65 -11.33 -13.30
CA ALA A 53 0.57 -10.18 -14.24
C ALA A 53 -0.89 -9.80 -14.59
N SER A 54 -1.79 -10.78 -14.55
CA SER A 54 -3.22 -10.62 -14.76
C SER A 54 -3.94 -9.83 -13.65
N ILE A 55 -3.30 -9.53 -12.53
CA ILE A 55 -3.83 -8.62 -11.51
C ILE A 55 -4.13 -7.22 -12.08
N SER A 56 -3.39 -6.82 -13.12
CA SER A 56 -3.63 -5.57 -13.87
C SER A 56 -4.97 -5.54 -14.61
N ASN A 57 -5.58 -6.71 -14.86
CA ASN A 57 -6.90 -6.83 -15.51
C ASN A 57 -8.07 -6.67 -14.54
N LEU A 58 -7.80 -6.47 -13.24
CA LEU A 58 -8.86 -6.18 -12.30
C LEU A 58 -9.51 -4.82 -12.59
N SER A 59 -10.78 -4.68 -12.19
CA SER A 59 -11.66 -3.57 -12.55
C SER A 59 -11.02 -2.19 -12.42
N THR A 60 -11.39 -1.26 -13.31
CA THR A 60 -10.87 0.12 -13.30
C THR A 60 -11.26 0.96 -12.07
N ASN A 61 -12.10 0.39 -11.20
CA ASN A 61 -12.57 0.97 -9.94
C ASN A 61 -12.08 0.15 -8.72
N LEU A 62 -11.10 -0.74 -8.91
CA LEU A 62 -10.55 -1.54 -7.83
C LEU A 62 -9.65 -0.69 -6.92
N GLU A 63 -9.96 -0.71 -5.63
CA GLU A 63 -9.09 -0.34 -4.53
C GLU A 63 -8.34 -1.59 -4.05
N LEU A 64 -7.02 -1.55 -4.13
CA LEU A 64 -6.15 -2.66 -3.74
C LEU A 64 -5.36 -2.27 -2.49
N LYS A 65 -5.61 -3.00 -1.40
CA LYS A 65 -4.94 -2.84 -0.12
C LYS A 65 -3.97 -4.01 0.06
N ILE A 66 -2.69 -3.77 -0.22
CA ILE A 66 -1.62 -4.76 -0.09
C ILE A 66 -0.90 -4.50 1.23
N ASN A 67 -0.61 -5.59 1.96
CA ASN A 67 0.14 -5.66 3.21
C ASN A 67 1.04 -4.47 3.48
N LEU A 68 0.61 -3.61 4.39
CA LEU A 68 1.28 -2.37 4.63
C LEU A 68 1.16 -1.88 6.06
N THR A 69 1.95 -2.49 6.95
CA THR A 69 2.24 -1.84 8.23
C THR A 69 3.12 -0.61 7.98
N VAL A 70 2.49 0.57 7.82
CA VAL A 70 3.18 1.85 7.98
C VAL A 70 3.56 1.97 9.46
N LEU A 71 4.77 2.43 9.79
CA LEU A 71 4.93 3.17 11.04
C LEU A 71 5.09 4.67 10.79
N PHE A 72 5.67 5.10 9.65
CA PHE A 72 5.76 6.52 9.32
C PHE A 72 5.73 6.77 7.80
N CYS A 73 4.88 7.71 7.37
CA CYS A 73 4.92 8.33 6.03
C CYS A 73 5.51 9.72 6.18
N PHE A 74 6.68 9.99 5.58
CA PHE A 74 7.28 11.32 5.59
C PHE A 74 7.07 12.01 4.25
N ARG A 75 6.72 13.30 4.31
CA ARG A 75 6.79 14.21 3.18
C ARG A 75 8.22 14.71 3.03
N VAL A 76 8.88 14.38 1.92
CA VAL A 76 10.25 14.84 1.62
C VAL A 76 10.26 15.66 0.34
N LEU A 77 10.97 16.79 0.35
CA LEU A 77 11.25 17.59 -0.84
C LEU A 77 12.58 17.14 -1.44
N ASN A 78 12.54 16.62 -2.66
CA ASN A 78 13.73 16.27 -3.42
C ASN A 78 14.44 17.53 -3.93
N GLN A 79 15.70 17.39 -4.36
CA GLN A 79 16.53 18.51 -4.87
C GLN A 79 15.91 19.19 -6.11
N ASP A 80 15.07 18.47 -6.86
CA ASP A 80 14.34 18.95 -8.03
C ASP A 80 13.00 19.63 -7.67
N GLY A 81 12.65 19.73 -6.38
CA GLY A 81 11.39 20.29 -5.89
C GLY A 81 10.24 19.28 -5.86
N THR A 82 10.46 18.02 -6.26
CA THR A 82 9.43 16.98 -6.21
C THR A 82 9.13 16.59 -4.76
N ILE A 83 7.84 16.49 -4.40
CA ILE A 83 7.41 16.01 -3.09
C ILE A 83 7.09 14.50 -3.20
N VAL A 84 7.69 13.71 -2.32
CA VAL A 84 7.43 12.26 -2.23
C VAL A 84 6.90 11.87 -0.86
N ALA A 85 6.15 10.76 -0.82
CA ALA A 85 5.78 10.08 0.42
C ALA A 85 6.72 8.88 0.60
N ILE A 86 7.49 8.86 1.69
CA ILE A 86 8.37 7.73 2.02
C ILE A 86 7.73 6.91 3.10
N LYS A 87 7.54 5.63 2.81
CA LYS A 87 7.04 4.63 3.73
C LYS A 87 8.18 3.72 4.19
N ILE A 88 8.53 3.81 5.47
CA ILE A 88 9.55 2.94 6.07
C ILE A 88 8.89 1.71 6.67
N LEU A 89 9.43 0.52 6.39
CA LEU A 89 8.93 -0.74 6.90
C LEU A 89 9.60 -1.12 8.23
N ASN A 90 8.79 -1.56 9.19
CA ASN A 90 9.30 -2.13 10.43
C ASN A 90 9.77 -3.58 10.20
N LEU A 91 11.08 -3.76 10.03
CA LEU A 91 11.69 -5.06 9.77
C LEU A 91 11.65 -6.04 10.97
N LEU A 92 11.32 -5.56 12.18
CA LEU A 92 11.14 -6.42 13.34
C LEU A 92 9.87 -7.29 13.24
N ARG A 93 8.92 -6.91 12.38
CA ARG A 93 7.73 -7.73 12.14
C ARG A 93 8.10 -8.99 11.35
N GLN A 94 7.64 -10.14 11.83
CA GLN A 94 7.84 -11.41 11.15
C GLN A 94 7.32 -11.33 9.71
N GLY A 95 8.19 -11.63 8.73
CA GLY A 95 7.81 -11.59 7.32
C GLY A 95 7.83 -10.19 6.69
N ALA A 96 8.21 -9.13 7.40
CA ALA A 96 8.29 -7.76 6.85
C ALA A 96 9.18 -7.67 5.60
N SER A 97 10.35 -8.29 5.63
CA SER A 97 11.25 -8.34 4.47
C SER A 97 10.66 -9.09 3.27
N LYS A 98 9.86 -10.13 3.50
CA LYS A 98 9.17 -10.86 2.42
C LYS A 98 8.00 -10.04 1.88
N SER A 99 7.25 -9.39 2.77
CA SER A 99 6.13 -8.51 2.44
C SER A 99 6.60 -7.33 1.59
N PHE A 100 7.75 -6.74 1.93
CA PHE A 100 8.41 -5.70 1.12
C PHE A 100 8.67 -6.16 -0.31
N LEU A 101 9.25 -7.35 -0.49
CA LEU A 101 9.57 -7.88 -1.81
C LEU A 101 8.29 -8.17 -2.61
N ALA A 102 7.31 -8.82 -1.99
CA ALA A 102 6.01 -9.11 -2.61
C ALA A 102 5.31 -7.81 -3.05
N GLU A 103 5.38 -6.76 -2.23
CA GLU A 103 4.80 -5.46 -2.54
C GLU A 103 5.59 -4.72 -3.63
N CYS A 104 6.92 -4.74 -3.62
CA CYS A 104 7.72 -4.19 -4.71
C CYS A 104 7.40 -4.89 -6.04
N GLU A 105 7.27 -6.21 -6.03
CA GLU A 105 6.92 -7.02 -7.20
C GLU A 105 5.50 -6.75 -7.69
N ALA A 106 4.56 -6.61 -6.75
CA ALA A 106 3.19 -6.20 -7.01
C ALA A 106 3.14 -4.85 -7.73
N LEU A 107 3.73 -3.84 -7.10
CA LEU A 107 3.68 -2.46 -7.56
C LEU A 107 4.47 -2.25 -8.86
N ARG A 108 5.50 -3.05 -9.13
CA ARG A 108 6.22 -3.05 -10.41
C ARG A 108 5.31 -3.40 -11.59
N ASN A 109 4.36 -4.31 -11.38
CA ASN A 109 3.53 -4.86 -12.46
C ASN A 109 2.15 -4.17 -12.56
N ILE A 110 1.69 -3.49 -11.51
CA ILE A 110 0.40 -2.82 -11.51
C ILE A 110 0.51 -1.40 -12.08
N ARG A 111 -0.25 -1.13 -13.15
CA ARG A 111 -0.44 0.23 -13.68
C ARG A 111 -1.93 0.54 -13.68
N HIS A 112 -2.39 1.22 -12.64
CA HIS A 112 -3.81 1.53 -12.48
C HIS A 112 -4.01 3.00 -12.11
N ARG A 113 -5.01 3.65 -12.71
CA ARG A 113 -5.27 5.10 -12.53
C ARG A 113 -5.67 5.51 -11.10
N ASN A 114 -6.19 4.56 -10.31
CA ASN A 114 -6.63 4.80 -8.92
C ASN A 114 -5.66 4.23 -7.87
N LEU A 115 -4.50 3.71 -8.28
CA LEU A 115 -3.47 3.26 -7.33
C LEU A 115 -2.33 4.28 -7.31
N VAL A 116 -1.84 4.55 -6.10
CA VAL A 116 -0.71 5.46 -5.89
C VAL A 116 0.51 4.88 -6.58
N LYS A 117 1.13 5.67 -7.44
CA LYS A 117 2.34 5.25 -8.14
C LYS A 117 3.51 5.19 -7.18
N VAL A 118 4.26 4.10 -7.27
CA VAL A 118 5.54 3.94 -6.58
C VAL A 118 6.62 4.48 -7.50
N ALA A 119 7.31 5.50 -7.02
CA ALA A 119 8.45 6.08 -7.71
C ALA A 119 9.66 5.14 -7.64
N THR A 120 9.96 4.60 -6.45
CA THR A 120 11.07 3.67 -6.24
C THR A 120 10.94 2.89 -4.93
N ALA A 121 11.79 1.87 -4.76
CA ALA A 121 11.99 1.14 -3.52
C ALA A 121 13.48 1.21 -3.14
N CYS A 122 13.78 1.36 -1.85
CA CYS A 122 15.16 1.38 -1.37
C CYS A 122 15.37 0.48 -0.16
N SER A 123 16.62 0.10 0.04
CA SER A 123 17.10 -0.65 1.20
C SER A 123 18.41 0.00 1.65
N GLY A 124 18.63 0.07 2.95
CA GLY A 124 19.83 0.67 3.54
C GLY A 124 19.98 0.29 4.99
N ALA A 125 20.85 0.98 5.71
CA ALA A 125 21.01 0.84 7.16
C ALA A 125 20.91 2.20 7.86
N ASP A 126 20.37 2.22 9.07
CA ASP A 126 20.36 3.41 9.92
C ASP A 126 21.75 3.70 10.54
N TYR A 127 21.87 4.77 11.32
CA TYR A 127 23.13 5.16 11.97
C TYR A 127 23.63 4.16 13.02
N GLN A 128 22.78 3.23 13.46
CA GLN A 128 23.11 2.15 14.40
C GLN A 128 23.50 0.87 13.65
N GLY A 129 23.44 0.86 12.31
CA GLY A 129 23.70 -0.30 11.47
C GLY A 129 22.52 -1.25 11.33
N ASN A 130 21.31 -0.86 11.77
CA ASN A 130 20.12 -1.68 11.56
C ASN A 130 19.61 -1.51 10.13
N ASP A 131 19.30 -2.62 9.46
CA ASP A 131 18.69 -2.59 8.14
C ASP A 131 17.33 -1.86 8.17
N PHE A 132 17.08 -1.07 7.13
CA PHE A 132 15.76 -0.54 6.83
C PHE A 132 15.40 -0.77 5.36
N LYS A 133 14.10 -0.84 5.10
CA LYS A 133 13.54 -0.89 3.75
C LYS A 133 12.44 0.16 3.64
N ALA A 134 12.37 0.83 2.51
CA ALA A 134 11.36 1.85 2.29
C ALA A 134 10.81 1.84 0.86
N LEU A 135 9.54 2.19 0.74
CA LEU A 135 8.84 2.46 -0.51
C LEU A 135 8.64 3.96 -0.65
N VAL A 136 8.94 4.48 -1.84
CA VAL A 136 8.80 5.89 -2.17
C VAL A 136 7.67 6.05 -3.16
N TYR A 137 6.64 6.80 -2.79
CA TYR A 137 5.45 7.04 -3.57
C TYR A 137 5.39 8.49 -4.06
N GLU A 138 4.65 8.72 -5.13
CA GLU A 138 4.16 10.06 -5.46
C GLU A 138 3.32 10.60 -4.29
N PHE A 139 3.57 11.84 -3.87
CA PHE A 139 2.84 12.44 -2.77
C PHE A 139 1.39 12.76 -3.18
N MET A 140 0.43 12.25 -2.40
CA MET A 140 -0.99 12.58 -2.57
C MET A 140 -1.31 13.85 -1.79
N VAL A 141 -1.43 14.97 -2.50
CA VAL A 141 -1.72 16.29 -1.91
C VAL A 141 -3.04 16.35 -1.16
N ASN A 142 -4.01 15.52 -1.56
CA ASN A 142 -5.31 15.46 -0.91
C ASN A 142 -5.32 14.53 0.31
N GLY A 143 -4.18 14.00 0.77
CA GLY A 143 -4.17 13.13 1.96
C GLY A 143 -4.94 11.82 1.80
N ASN A 144 -5.20 11.14 2.91
CA ASN A 144 -5.91 9.85 2.92
C ASN A 144 -7.40 10.04 3.26
N LEU A 145 -8.24 9.08 2.84
CA LEU A 145 -9.69 9.18 3.05
C LEU A 145 -10.11 9.20 4.52
N GLU A 146 -9.34 8.56 5.41
CA GLU A 146 -9.64 8.54 6.85
C GLU A 146 -9.60 9.95 7.44
N GLU A 147 -8.61 10.77 7.06
CA GLU A 147 -8.52 12.18 7.46
C GLU A 147 -9.69 13.03 6.92
N TRP A 148 -10.24 12.70 5.75
CA TRP A 148 -11.42 13.38 5.21
C TRP A 148 -12.73 12.94 5.87
N LEU A 149 -12.86 11.66 6.21
CA LEU A 149 -14.07 11.10 6.82
C LEU A 149 -14.12 11.34 8.33
N HIS A 150 -12.96 11.40 8.97
CA HIS A 150 -12.78 11.65 10.40
C HIS A 150 -11.80 12.80 10.61
N PRO A 151 -12.18 14.05 10.25
CA PRO A 151 -11.33 15.20 10.52
C PRO A 151 -11.07 15.26 12.02
N ILE A 152 -9.79 15.32 12.40
CA ILE A 152 -9.41 15.52 13.79
C ILE A 152 -9.94 16.89 14.21
N GLN A 153 -11.02 16.92 14.98
CA GLN A 153 -11.52 18.15 15.58
C GLN A 153 -10.59 18.55 16.71
N GLY A 154 -9.68 19.48 16.43
CA GLY A 154 -8.87 20.17 17.43
C GLY A 154 -7.39 20.14 17.12
N GLU A 155 -6.90 21.17 16.42
CA GLU A 155 -5.84 22.07 16.89
C GLU A 155 -5.45 23.04 15.76
N PHE A 156 -5.88 24.30 15.93
CA PHE A 156 -5.15 25.57 15.75
C PHE A 156 -6.20 26.67 15.56
N GLU A 157 -6.76 27.17 16.67
CA GLU A 157 -7.18 28.56 16.71
C GLU A 157 -5.91 29.39 16.52
N VAL A 158 -5.72 29.89 15.30
CA VAL A 158 -4.80 31.00 15.06
C VAL A 158 -5.43 32.20 15.78
N ASN A 159 -4.86 32.57 16.92
CA ASN A 159 -5.10 33.88 17.50
C ASN A 159 -4.52 34.93 16.53
N GLU A 160 -5.31 35.32 15.54
CA GLU A 160 -5.17 36.60 14.86
C GLU A 160 -5.62 37.71 15.82
N GLU A 161 -4.71 38.20 16.65
CA GLU A 161 -4.75 39.59 17.10
C GLU A 161 -3.34 40.17 17.06
N ILE A 162 -2.91 40.59 15.87
CA ILE A 162 -2.07 41.78 15.73
C ILE A 162 -2.91 42.79 14.95
N GLY A 163 -3.59 43.66 15.68
CA GLY A 163 -4.29 44.82 15.16
C GLY A 163 -3.69 46.10 15.72
N ILE A 164 -2.81 46.71 14.92
CA ILE A 164 -2.39 48.13 14.85
C ILE A 164 -1.74 48.74 16.11
#